data_AF-G3J2B2-F1
#
_entry.id   AF-G3J2B2-F1
#
_cell.length_a   1.000
_cell.length_b   1.000
_cell.length_c   1.000
_cell.angle_alpha   90.00
_cell.angle_beta   90.00
_cell.angle_gamma   90.00
#
_symmetry.space_group_name_H-M   'P 1'
#
loop_
_entity.id
_entity.type
_entity.pdbx_description
1 polymer ?
#
loop_
_entity_poly.entity_id
_entity_poly.type
_entity_poly.pdbx_seq_one_letter_code
_entity_poly.pdbx_strand_id
1 'polypeptide(L)'
;MIKIDQIILLIKEIVLLILGKFHNRITGVIVTYGGLLIFGSQINLMMQIVIVKISPWVDIPPENLISFFTIDPKPEMGLTLVFVALVYNFGVTVCLAQIQSYKAKHPKLELAMLNGDKEKIGGNHTLRGAICTHSIDEIPDNTSYSERALEEKKRNGRLFTSQINKNFYRERAKYLSSQGGMEIIGLTLENLGATLASNARVELRFKKSAGVSASNENSPLLMPPSQETKEDDRWRSNDNAAIYDIKARHTSSDSDYFFEWIAGNLQPKQLCESKTRIFFRTESDIDINVKIYCDELPDPIEKSYKIKPTAERFEFDLDLLKYNDKDFSDATSKKIMDGQQIRYINKSLS
;
A
#
# COMPACT_ATOMS: atom_id res chain seq x y z
N MET A 1 21.33 2.88 18.34
CA MET A 1 21.82 3.35 17.02
C MET A 1 20.69 4.14 16.38
N ILE A 2 20.72 5.47 16.52
CA ILE A 2 19.68 6.35 15.95
C ILE A 2 19.87 6.30 14.44
N LYS A 3 18.89 5.74 13.72
CA LYS A 3 18.94 5.60 12.26
C LYS A 3 19.02 7.00 11.65
N ILE A 4 19.96 7.20 10.73
CA ILE A 4 20.20 8.45 10.01
C ILE A 4 18.88 9.04 9.44
N ASP A 5 17.93 8.18 9.08
CA ASP A 5 16.60 8.57 8.61
C ASP A 5 15.74 9.30 9.65
N GLN A 6 15.85 8.95 10.94
CA GLN A 6 15.16 9.66 12.02
C GLN A 6 15.74 11.06 12.21
N ILE A 7 17.06 11.22 12.05
CA ILE A 7 17.72 12.53 12.09
C ILE A 7 17.29 13.37 10.88
N ILE A 8 17.23 12.77 9.69
CA ILE A 8 16.78 13.46 8.46
C ILE A 8 15.31 13.86 8.56
N LEU A 9 14.43 13.01 9.11
CA LEU A 9 13.01 13.31 9.36
C LEU A 9 12.84 14.45 10.36
N LEU A 10 13.62 14.46 11.44
CA LEU A 10 13.54 15.47 12.50
C LEU A 10 14.10 16.82 12.02
N ILE A 11 15.21 16.81 11.27
CA ILE A 11 15.72 18.01 10.56
C ILE A 11 14.69 18.52 9.56
N LYS A 12 14.04 17.63 8.81
CA LYS A 12 13.00 17.97 7.83
C LYS A 12 11.78 18.61 8.50
N GLU A 13 11.33 18.09 9.64
CA GLU A 13 10.21 18.67 10.41
C GLU A 13 10.57 20.06 10.92
N ILE A 14 11.74 20.24 11.53
CA ILE A 14 12.23 21.54 12.01
C ILE A 14 12.31 22.54 10.85
N VAL A 15 12.90 22.14 9.72
CA VAL A 15 13.05 22.98 8.53
C VAL A 15 11.68 23.37 7.96
N LEU A 16 10.72 22.45 7.85
CA LEU A 16 9.36 22.73 7.38
C LEU A 16 8.58 23.66 8.33
N LEU A 17 8.76 23.49 9.64
CA LEU A 17 8.13 24.31 10.68
C LEU A 17 8.62 25.76 10.63
N ILE A 18 9.91 25.95 10.32
CA ILE A 18 10.50 27.29 10.14
C ILE A 18 10.09 27.90 8.78
N LEU A 19 10.04 27.10 7.70
CA LEU A 19 9.66 27.52 6.34
C LEU A 19 8.23 28.06 6.23
N GLY A 20 7.26 27.43 6.89
CA GLY A 20 5.84 27.71 6.63
C GLY A 20 5.32 29.01 7.22
N LYS A 21 5.78 29.41 8.41
CA LYS A 21 5.22 30.57 9.15
C LYS A 21 6.24 31.64 9.53
N PHE A 22 7.53 31.31 9.57
CA PHE A 22 8.53 32.16 10.24
C PHE A 22 9.69 32.61 9.34
N HIS A 23 10.08 31.87 8.30
CA HIS A 23 11.24 32.19 7.45
C HIS A 23 11.21 33.60 6.84
N ASN A 24 10.10 33.96 6.17
CA ASN A 24 9.95 35.30 5.57
C ASN A 24 9.78 36.40 6.63
N ARG A 25 9.16 36.10 7.78
CA ARG A 25 8.94 37.08 8.86
C ARG A 25 10.22 37.35 9.65
N ILE A 26 10.98 36.33 10.00
CA ILE A 26 12.25 36.45 10.74
C ILE A 26 13.28 37.13 9.85
N THR A 27 13.44 36.70 8.60
CA THR A 27 14.38 37.34 7.66
C THR A 27 13.97 38.79 7.38
N GLY A 28 12.67 39.06 7.20
CA GLY A 28 12.17 40.42 7.02
C GLY A 28 12.40 41.31 8.24
N VAL A 29 12.14 40.83 9.47
CA VAL A 29 12.37 41.59 10.71
C VAL A 29 13.86 41.85 10.94
N ILE A 30 14.72 40.85 10.72
CA ILE A 30 16.17 41.00 10.92
C ILE A 30 16.78 41.96 9.88
N VAL A 31 16.38 41.87 8.60
CA VAL A 31 16.84 42.79 7.55
C VAL A 31 16.29 44.21 7.78
N THR A 32 15.04 44.34 8.21
CA THR A 32 14.44 45.66 8.51
C THR A 32 15.11 46.30 9.73
N TYR A 33 15.36 45.54 10.79
CA TYR A 33 16.04 46.01 12.00
C TYR A 33 17.52 46.30 11.73
N GLY A 34 18.21 45.46 10.97
CA GLY A 34 19.58 45.70 10.52
C GLY A 34 19.69 46.94 9.62
N GLY A 35 18.74 47.15 8.71
CA GLY A 35 18.63 48.35 7.89
C GLY A 35 18.38 49.60 8.73
N LEU A 36 17.44 49.56 9.69
CA LEU A 36 17.18 50.64 10.65
C LEU A 36 18.43 51.03 11.45
N LEU A 37 19.25 50.05 11.87
CA LEU A 37 20.51 50.29 12.58
C LEU A 37 21.60 50.90 11.68
N ILE A 38 21.66 50.51 10.40
CA ILE A 38 22.61 51.07 9.42
C ILE A 38 22.26 52.53 9.08
N PHE A 39 20.98 52.80 8.83
CA PHE A 39 20.47 54.15 8.53
C PHE A 39 20.31 55.04 9.77
N GLY A 40 20.28 54.47 10.97
CA GLY A 40 20.28 55.20 12.24
C GLY A 40 21.45 56.18 12.37
N SER A 41 22.60 55.89 11.74
CA SER A 41 23.75 56.80 11.71
C SER A 41 23.51 58.09 10.90
N GLN A 42 22.75 58.02 9.80
CA GLN A 42 22.40 59.19 8.98
C GLN A 42 21.28 60.02 9.61
N ILE A 43 20.35 59.35 10.30
CA ILE A 43 19.28 60.03 11.06
C ILE A 43 19.90 60.82 12.22
N ASN A 44 20.91 60.28 12.91
CA ASN A 44 21.60 60.97 14.00
C ASN A 44 22.35 62.24 13.53
N LEU A 45 22.98 62.19 12.35
CA LEU A 45 23.64 63.35 11.71
C LEU A 45 22.63 64.44 11.32
N MET A 46 21.49 64.06 10.75
CA MET A 46 20.44 65.03 10.39
C MET A 46 19.76 65.61 11.64
N MET A 47 19.54 64.78 12.69
CA MET A 47 18.99 65.23 13.97
C MET A 47 19.94 66.19 14.68
N GLN A 48 21.25 65.95 14.64
CA GLN A 48 22.26 66.88 15.19
C GLN A 48 22.24 68.23 14.46
N ILE A 49 22.12 68.25 13.12
CA ILE A 49 22.01 69.51 12.35
C ILE A 49 20.72 70.27 12.70
N VAL A 50 19.60 69.57 12.90
CA VAL A 50 18.32 70.16 13.29
C VAL A 50 18.35 70.68 14.73
N ILE A 51 18.92 69.93 15.67
CA ILE A 51 19.06 70.30 17.08
C ILE A 51 19.96 71.54 17.23
N VAL A 52 21.08 71.61 16.51
CA VAL A 52 21.97 72.79 16.51
C VAL A 52 21.26 74.04 15.96
N LYS A 53 20.34 73.89 14.99
CA LYS A 53 19.56 75.01 14.45
C LYS A 53 18.39 75.44 15.35
N ILE A 54 17.81 74.53 16.14
CA ILE A 54 16.67 74.81 17.04
C ILE A 54 17.14 75.25 18.43
N SER A 55 18.33 74.85 18.88
CA SER A 55 18.89 75.21 20.20
C SER A 55 18.81 76.71 20.55
N PRO A 56 19.07 77.65 19.61
CA PRO A 56 18.97 79.09 19.89
C PRO A 56 17.54 79.59 20.16
N TRP A 57 16.51 78.80 19.87
CA TRP A 57 15.10 79.18 20.03
C TRP A 57 14.50 78.70 21.36
N VAL A 58 15.21 77.83 22.09
CA VAL A 58 14.69 77.17 23.30
C VAL A 58 15.58 77.45 24.52
N ASP A 59 16.67 78.21 24.38
CA ASP A 59 17.66 78.53 25.44
C ASP A 59 18.19 77.30 26.20
N ILE A 60 18.26 76.14 25.52
CA ILE A 60 18.87 74.92 26.05
C ILE A 60 20.18 74.67 25.30
N PRO A 61 21.31 74.44 26.01
CA PRO A 61 22.58 74.11 25.38
C PRO A 61 22.41 72.89 24.46
N PRO A 62 22.90 72.94 23.21
CA PRO A 62 22.71 71.87 22.23
C PRO A 62 23.27 70.52 22.74
N GLU A 63 24.29 70.56 23.58
CA GLU A 63 24.90 69.40 24.26
C GLU A 63 23.88 68.58 25.07
N ASN A 64 22.96 69.24 25.78
CA ASN A 64 21.94 68.60 26.61
C ASN A 64 20.77 68.04 25.78
N LEU A 65 20.55 68.55 24.56
CA LEU A 65 19.54 68.04 23.64
C LEU A 65 20.07 66.81 22.87
N ILE A 66 21.35 66.79 22.53
CA ILE A 66 21.99 65.68 21.80
C ILE A 66 21.98 64.38 22.63
N SER A 67 22.09 64.45 23.97
CA SER A 67 22.07 63.28 24.85
C SER A 67 20.70 62.59 24.97
N PHE A 68 19.60 63.29 24.68
CA PHE A 68 18.25 62.69 24.68
C PHE A 68 17.91 61.96 23.37
N PHE A 69 18.58 62.32 22.27
CA PHE A 69 18.25 61.83 20.92
C PHE A 69 19.30 60.89 20.32
N THR A 70 20.38 60.61 21.05
CA THR A 70 21.43 59.67 20.62
C THR A 70 20.96 58.23 20.83
N ILE A 71 20.28 57.67 19.83
CA ILE A 71 20.25 56.22 19.65
C ILE A 71 21.66 55.83 19.22
N ASP A 72 22.41 55.12 20.07
CA ASP A 72 23.75 54.60 19.74
C ASP A 72 23.61 53.56 18.62
N PRO A 73 23.80 53.95 17.35
CA PRO A 73 23.66 53.01 16.26
C PRO A 73 24.94 52.20 16.29
N LYS A 74 24.83 50.88 16.45
CA LYS A 74 25.96 49.96 16.26
C LYS A 74 25.85 49.33 14.88
N PRO A 75 26.29 50.02 13.79
CA PRO A 75 26.28 49.46 12.43
C PRO A 75 26.93 48.08 12.37
N GLU A 76 27.94 47.83 13.19
CA GLU A 76 28.61 46.53 13.31
C GLU A 76 27.66 45.43 13.78
N MET A 77 26.76 45.69 14.74
CA MET A 77 25.72 44.73 15.14
C MET A 77 24.68 44.55 14.04
N GLY A 78 24.29 45.63 13.34
CA GLY A 78 23.37 45.55 12.20
C GLY A 78 23.93 44.72 11.04
N LEU A 79 25.19 44.94 10.69
CA LEU A 79 25.92 44.16 9.68
C LEU A 79 26.08 42.69 10.11
N THR A 80 26.38 42.45 11.38
CA THR A 80 26.46 41.08 11.93
C THR A 80 25.12 40.35 11.82
N LEU A 81 24.01 41.03 12.14
CA LEU A 81 22.67 40.47 12.01
C LEU A 81 22.30 40.17 10.55
N VAL A 82 22.63 41.06 9.62
CA VAL A 82 22.43 40.82 8.18
C VAL A 82 23.29 39.65 7.71
N PHE A 83 24.55 39.56 8.15
CA PHE A 83 25.43 38.45 7.81
C PHE A 83 24.90 37.11 8.35
N VAL A 84 24.45 37.07 9.60
CA VAL A 84 23.81 35.88 10.20
C VAL A 84 22.55 35.49 9.42
N ALA A 85 21.72 36.46 9.01
CA ALA A 85 20.54 36.19 8.20
C ALA A 85 20.88 35.63 6.80
N LEU A 86 21.95 36.14 6.17
CA LEU A 86 22.43 35.64 4.89
C LEU A 86 22.99 34.22 4.99
N VAL A 87 23.81 33.93 6.02
CA VAL A 87 24.34 32.59 6.28
C VAL A 87 23.21 31.60 6.59
N TYR A 88 22.24 32.02 7.39
CA TYR A 88 21.04 31.25 7.67
C TYR A 88 20.24 30.94 6.40
N ASN A 89 19.95 31.95 5.57
CA ASN A 89 19.22 31.78 4.32
C ASN A 89 19.99 30.88 3.35
N PHE A 90 21.30 31.06 3.21
CA PHE A 90 22.16 30.21 2.39
C PHE A 90 22.12 28.75 2.86
N GLY A 91 22.25 28.50 4.17
CA GLY A 91 22.15 27.16 4.74
C GLY A 91 20.81 26.49 4.46
N VAL A 92 19.70 27.23 4.61
CA VAL A 92 18.34 26.73 4.31
C VAL A 92 18.17 26.44 2.82
N THR A 93 18.63 27.33 1.93
CA THR A 93 18.52 27.13 0.48
C THR A 93 19.35 25.94 -0.01
N VAL A 94 20.60 25.80 0.46
CA VAL A 94 21.46 24.67 0.09
C VAL A 94 20.89 23.35 0.62
N CYS A 95 20.43 23.32 1.87
CA CYS A 95 19.78 22.13 2.44
C CYS A 95 18.51 21.76 1.68
N LEU A 96 17.67 22.74 1.30
CA LEU A 96 16.48 22.51 0.48
C LEU A 96 16.84 21.92 -0.89
N ALA A 97 17.84 22.49 -1.56
CA ALA A 97 18.30 22.00 -2.85
C ALA A 97 18.84 20.56 -2.74
N GLN A 98 19.58 20.23 -1.68
CA GLN A 98 20.04 18.87 -1.41
C GLN A 98 18.89 17.91 -1.12
N ILE A 99 17.89 18.31 -0.31
CA ILE A 99 16.71 17.47 -0.03
C ILE A 99 15.88 17.24 -1.30
N GLN A 100 15.69 18.27 -2.12
CA GLN A 100 14.97 18.16 -3.39
C GLN A 100 15.73 17.28 -4.39
N SER A 101 17.05 17.44 -4.48
CA SER A 101 17.93 16.59 -5.30
C SER A 101 17.88 15.13 -4.83
N TYR A 102 17.93 14.88 -3.52
CA TYR A 102 17.81 13.54 -2.96
C TYR A 102 16.43 12.91 -3.25
N LYS A 103 15.34 13.66 -3.07
CA LYS A 103 13.98 13.20 -3.42
C LYS A 103 13.79 12.95 -4.92
N ALA A 104 14.47 13.70 -5.77
CA ALA A 104 14.45 13.50 -7.21
C ALA A 104 15.33 12.32 -7.66
N LYS A 105 16.21 11.80 -6.80
CA LYS A 105 17.11 10.70 -7.14
C LYS A 105 16.47 9.32 -7.02
N HIS A 106 15.48 9.17 -6.14
CA HIS A 106 14.86 7.89 -5.84
C HIS A 106 13.41 7.82 -6.36
N PRO A 107 12.99 6.66 -6.91
CA PRO A 107 11.61 6.47 -7.32
C PRO A 107 10.66 6.52 -6.12
N LYS A 108 9.42 6.94 -6.35
CA LYS A 108 8.38 6.97 -5.31
C LYS A 108 7.37 5.87 -5.61
N LEU A 109 7.62 4.68 -5.08
CA LEU A 109 6.78 3.51 -5.30
C LEU A 109 5.62 3.45 -4.30
N GLU A 110 4.42 3.23 -4.80
CA GLU A 110 3.22 3.03 -4.00
C GLU A 110 2.54 1.71 -4.39
N LEU A 111 2.52 0.76 -3.46
CA LEU A 111 1.69 -0.44 -3.58
C LEU A 111 0.27 -0.16 -3.08
N ALA A 112 -0.71 -0.69 -3.81
CA ALA A 112 -2.06 -0.96 -3.30
C ALA A 112 -2.44 -2.44 -3.50
N MET A 113 -3.11 -3.02 -2.49
CA MET A 113 -3.82 -4.28 -2.63
C MET A 113 -5.23 -3.98 -3.16
N LEU A 114 -5.73 -4.81 -4.07
CA LEU A 114 -7.05 -4.68 -4.68
C LEU A 114 -7.92 -5.85 -4.26
N ASN A 115 -9.20 -5.60 -3.99
CA ASN A 115 -10.19 -6.67 -3.78
C ASN A 115 -10.69 -7.25 -5.11
N GLY A 116 -11.58 -8.23 -5.06
CA GLY A 116 -12.21 -8.82 -6.27
C GLY A 116 -12.99 -7.83 -7.14
N ASP A 117 -13.31 -6.65 -6.61
CA ASP A 117 -13.96 -5.57 -7.35
C ASP A 117 -12.95 -4.55 -7.94
N LYS A 118 -11.65 -4.83 -7.86
CA LYS A 118 -10.55 -3.93 -8.25
C LYS A 118 -10.51 -2.63 -7.43
N GLU A 119 -11.12 -2.61 -6.25
CA GLU A 119 -11.09 -1.47 -5.34
C GLU A 119 -9.91 -1.59 -4.38
N LYS A 120 -9.30 -0.45 -4.04
CA LYS A 120 -8.15 -0.41 -3.14
C LYS A 120 -8.56 -0.85 -1.73
N ILE A 121 -7.88 -1.86 -1.23
CA ILE A 121 -7.99 -2.35 0.14
C ILE A 121 -7.29 -1.35 1.08
N GLY A 122 -8.01 -0.91 2.11
CA GLY A 122 -7.47 -0.03 3.15
C GLY A 122 -6.46 -0.74 4.06
N GLY A 123 -5.74 0.03 4.88
CA GLY A 123 -4.77 -0.54 5.84
C GLY A 123 -5.38 -1.44 6.90
N ASN A 124 -6.69 -1.30 7.17
CA ASN A 124 -7.49 -2.22 7.98
C ASN A 124 -8.66 -2.69 7.12
N HIS A 125 -8.68 -3.97 6.74
CA HIS A 125 -9.71 -4.53 5.87
C HIS A 125 -10.37 -5.74 6.52
N THR A 126 -11.67 -5.91 6.29
CA THR A 126 -12.42 -7.09 6.75
C THR A 126 -12.80 -7.89 5.52
N LEU A 127 -12.45 -9.17 5.50
CA LEU A 127 -12.79 -10.06 4.40
C LEU A 127 -14.31 -10.15 4.23
N ARG A 128 -14.73 -10.32 2.99
CA ARG A 128 -16.15 -10.49 2.62
C ARG A 128 -16.53 -11.95 2.42
N GLY A 129 -17.82 -12.19 2.20
CA GLY A 129 -18.40 -13.52 2.11
C GLY A 129 -18.57 -14.15 3.49
N ALA A 130 -18.87 -15.44 3.53
CA ALA A 130 -19.19 -16.16 4.76
C ALA A 130 -18.27 -17.37 4.97
N ILE A 131 -17.81 -17.55 6.22
CA ILE A 131 -17.08 -18.77 6.62
C ILE A 131 -18.07 -19.91 6.75
N CYS A 132 -17.76 -21.03 6.11
CA CYS A 132 -18.64 -22.18 6.05
C CYS A 132 -18.44 -23.14 7.21
N THR A 133 -19.54 -23.65 7.75
CA THR A 133 -19.56 -24.72 8.74
C THR A 133 -20.63 -25.75 8.36
N HIS A 134 -20.52 -26.97 8.89
CA HIS A 134 -21.56 -27.98 8.77
C HIS A 134 -21.57 -28.88 10.01
N SER A 135 -22.75 -29.39 10.37
CA SER A 135 -22.92 -30.39 11.42
C SER A 135 -23.10 -31.81 10.86
N ILE A 136 -22.72 -32.05 9.61
CA ILE A 136 -22.88 -33.36 8.95
C ILE A 136 -21.87 -34.36 9.52
N ASP A 137 -22.34 -35.33 10.28
CA ASP A 137 -21.52 -36.37 10.91
C ASP A 137 -20.82 -37.27 9.88
N GLU A 138 -21.56 -37.72 8.86
CA GLU A 138 -21.02 -38.52 7.76
C GLU A 138 -21.61 -38.08 6.42
N ILE A 139 -20.73 -37.59 5.53
CA ILE A 139 -21.10 -37.25 4.17
C ILE A 139 -21.09 -38.54 3.33
N PRO A 140 -22.24 -38.99 2.81
CA PRO A 140 -22.33 -40.21 2.02
C PRO A 140 -21.58 -40.09 0.70
N ASP A 141 -21.27 -41.23 0.11
CA ASP A 141 -20.68 -41.30 -1.23
C ASP A 141 -21.73 -40.98 -2.31
N ASN A 142 -21.25 -40.53 -3.48
CA ASN A 142 -22.09 -40.25 -4.64
C ASN A 142 -22.56 -41.54 -5.34
N THR A 143 -23.50 -42.25 -4.71
CA THR A 143 -24.04 -43.54 -5.20
C THR A 143 -25.33 -43.40 -6.00
N SER A 144 -26.24 -42.47 -5.68
CA SER A 144 -27.53 -42.35 -6.36
C SER A 144 -27.43 -41.87 -7.82
N TYR A 145 -26.50 -40.96 -8.12
CA TYR A 145 -26.15 -40.63 -9.51
C TYR A 145 -25.48 -41.82 -10.19
N SER A 146 -24.69 -42.60 -9.43
CA SER A 146 -23.96 -43.72 -9.99
C SER A 146 -24.87 -44.81 -10.56
N GLU A 147 -26.01 -45.10 -9.93
CA GLU A 147 -26.94 -46.11 -10.44
C GLU A 147 -27.64 -45.65 -11.73
N ARG A 148 -28.21 -44.44 -11.75
CA ARG A 148 -28.88 -43.87 -12.93
C ARG A 148 -27.91 -43.64 -14.10
N ALA A 149 -26.73 -43.08 -13.83
CA ALA A 149 -25.71 -42.85 -14.85
C ALA A 149 -25.10 -44.17 -15.36
N LEU A 150 -24.96 -45.21 -14.52
CA LEU A 150 -24.53 -46.53 -14.95
C LEU A 150 -25.57 -47.22 -15.85
N GLU A 151 -26.86 -47.04 -15.57
CA GLU A 151 -27.95 -47.49 -16.44
C GLU A 151 -27.96 -46.78 -17.81
N GLU A 152 -27.77 -45.45 -17.83
CA GLU A 152 -27.64 -44.68 -19.07
C GLU A 152 -26.35 -45.02 -19.83
N LYS A 153 -25.23 -45.24 -19.13
CA LYS A 153 -23.95 -45.65 -19.71
C LYS A 153 -24.05 -47.03 -20.37
N LYS A 154 -24.80 -47.96 -19.76
CA LYS A 154 -25.12 -49.27 -20.37
C LYS A 154 -26.02 -49.12 -21.62
N ARG A 155 -26.96 -48.18 -21.63
CA ARG A 155 -27.85 -47.93 -22.78
C ARG A 155 -27.16 -47.26 -23.96
N ASN A 156 -26.19 -46.37 -23.73
CA ASN A 156 -25.65 -45.51 -24.77
C ASN A 156 -24.42 -46.04 -25.51
N GLY A 157 -23.87 -47.21 -25.14
CA GLY A 157 -22.84 -47.93 -25.91
C GLY A 157 -21.54 -47.17 -26.22
N ARG A 158 -21.39 -45.94 -25.74
CA ARG A 158 -20.21 -45.09 -25.98
C ARG A 158 -19.17 -45.39 -24.92
N LEU A 159 -18.00 -45.82 -25.37
CA LEU A 159 -16.75 -45.85 -24.62
C LEU A 159 -16.35 -44.42 -24.23
N PHE A 160 -16.99 -43.87 -23.19
CA PHE A 160 -16.50 -42.70 -22.48
C PHE A 160 -15.74 -43.15 -21.24
N THR A 161 -14.48 -42.75 -21.18
CA THR A 161 -13.47 -43.02 -20.14
C THR A 161 -13.68 -42.21 -18.86
N SER A 162 -14.79 -41.47 -18.72
CA SER A 162 -15.09 -40.80 -17.45
C SER A 162 -15.61 -41.79 -16.40
N GLN A 163 -14.98 -41.78 -15.23
CA GLN A 163 -15.40 -42.52 -14.05
C GLN A 163 -16.21 -41.60 -13.14
N ILE A 164 -17.25 -42.12 -12.50
CA ILE A 164 -18.04 -41.32 -11.55
C ILE A 164 -17.21 -41.04 -10.31
N ASN A 165 -17.17 -39.77 -9.91
CA ASN A 165 -16.48 -39.36 -8.69
C ASN A 165 -17.32 -39.75 -7.47
N LYS A 166 -16.93 -40.84 -6.79
CA LYS A 166 -17.59 -41.30 -5.55
C LYS A 166 -17.46 -40.30 -4.40
N ASN A 167 -16.36 -39.53 -4.39
CA ASN A 167 -16.05 -38.55 -3.34
C ASN A 167 -16.69 -37.18 -3.60
N PHE A 168 -17.47 -37.02 -4.66
CA PHE A 168 -17.99 -35.72 -5.10
C PHE A 168 -18.63 -34.87 -3.99
N TYR A 169 -19.48 -35.45 -3.16
CA TYR A 169 -20.13 -34.72 -2.06
C TYR A 169 -19.14 -34.30 -0.96
N ARG A 170 -18.15 -35.16 -0.66
CA ARG A 170 -17.06 -34.86 0.28
C ARG A 170 -16.15 -33.76 -0.27
N GLU A 171 -15.85 -33.80 -1.56
CA GLU A 171 -15.08 -32.75 -2.24
C GLU A 171 -15.83 -31.41 -2.25
N ARG A 172 -17.14 -31.41 -2.49
CA ARG A 172 -17.99 -30.22 -2.38
C ARG A 172 -17.97 -29.62 -0.98
N ALA A 173 -18.11 -30.44 0.06
CA ALA A 173 -18.03 -29.97 1.43
C ALA A 173 -16.65 -29.42 1.78
N LYS A 174 -15.57 -30.10 1.34
CA LYS A 174 -14.19 -29.62 1.49
C LYS A 174 -13.97 -28.31 0.74
N TYR A 175 -14.56 -28.16 -0.43
CA TYR A 175 -14.50 -26.93 -1.22
C TYR A 175 -15.18 -25.78 -0.46
N LEU A 176 -16.44 -25.93 -0.03
CA LEU A 176 -17.13 -24.91 0.78
C LEU A 176 -16.35 -24.56 2.06
N SER A 177 -15.83 -25.57 2.75
CA SER A 177 -15.10 -25.39 4.01
C SER A 177 -13.71 -24.78 3.84
N SER A 178 -13.07 -24.95 2.67
CA SER A 178 -11.73 -24.38 2.40
C SER A 178 -11.81 -22.98 1.80
N GLN A 179 -12.77 -22.76 0.89
CA GLN A 179 -12.95 -21.51 0.16
C GLN A 179 -13.92 -20.53 0.86
N GLY A 180 -14.56 -20.95 1.95
CA GLY A 180 -15.53 -20.12 2.68
C GLY A 180 -14.92 -18.88 3.30
N GLY A 181 -15.42 -17.70 2.94
CA GLY A 181 -14.93 -16.40 3.43
C GLY A 181 -13.63 -15.98 2.75
N MET A 182 -13.35 -16.52 1.56
CA MET A 182 -12.16 -16.22 0.80
C MET A 182 -12.38 -15.02 -0.11
N GLU A 183 -11.36 -14.16 -0.20
CA GLU A 183 -11.37 -12.96 -1.04
C GLU A 183 -10.26 -13.03 -2.09
N ILE A 184 -10.55 -12.49 -3.27
CA ILE A 184 -9.58 -12.33 -4.35
C ILE A 184 -8.76 -11.07 -4.08
N ILE A 185 -7.44 -11.23 -3.99
CA ILE A 185 -6.49 -10.13 -3.79
C ILE A 185 -5.66 -9.95 -5.05
N GLY A 186 -5.76 -8.76 -5.65
CA GLY A 186 -4.85 -8.26 -6.68
C GLY A 186 -3.81 -7.31 -6.08
N LEU A 187 -2.72 -7.09 -6.82
CA LEU A 187 -1.67 -6.14 -6.45
C LEU A 187 -1.48 -5.13 -7.57
N THR A 188 -1.31 -3.86 -7.19
CA THR A 188 -0.85 -2.80 -8.09
C THR A 188 0.34 -2.08 -7.49
N LEU A 189 1.30 -1.73 -8.34
CA LEU A 189 2.48 -0.97 -8.00
C LEU A 189 2.58 0.24 -8.92
N GLU A 190 2.59 1.44 -8.35
CA GLU A 190 2.67 2.70 -9.08
C GLU A 190 3.97 3.41 -8.76
N ASN A 191 4.66 3.93 -9.78
CA ASN A 191 5.78 4.84 -9.58
C ASN A 191 5.30 6.29 -9.68
N LEU A 192 4.97 6.92 -8.55
CA LEU A 192 4.58 8.32 -8.48
C LEU A 192 5.75 9.31 -8.63
N GLY A 193 6.97 8.78 -8.74
CA GLY A 193 8.20 9.57 -8.80
C GLY A 193 8.49 10.13 -10.19
N ALA A 194 9.62 10.82 -10.29
CA ALA A 194 10.17 11.32 -11.57
C ALA A 194 11.29 10.43 -12.13
N THR A 195 11.72 9.42 -11.36
CA THR A 195 12.85 8.54 -11.68
C THR A 195 12.34 7.15 -12.04
N LEU A 196 13.01 6.48 -12.97
CA LEU A 196 12.79 5.07 -13.24
C LEU A 196 12.96 4.24 -11.97
N ALA A 197 12.11 3.23 -11.78
CA ALA A 197 12.34 2.17 -10.80
C ALA A 197 12.69 0.88 -11.56
N SER A 198 13.94 0.46 -11.49
CA SER A 198 14.43 -0.75 -12.17
C SER A 198 14.27 -1.98 -11.28
N ASN A 199 13.90 -3.10 -11.90
CA ASN A 199 13.72 -4.39 -11.22
C ASN A 199 12.82 -4.31 -9.97
N ALA A 200 11.72 -3.55 -10.07
CA ALA A 200 10.77 -3.42 -9.00
C ALA A 200 10.15 -4.79 -8.65
N ARG A 201 10.22 -5.15 -7.36
CA ARG A 201 9.65 -6.39 -6.83
C ARG A 201 8.91 -6.13 -5.51
N VAL A 202 7.88 -6.93 -5.27
CA VAL A 202 7.04 -6.84 -4.08
C VAL A 202 7.03 -8.20 -3.39
N GLU A 203 7.31 -8.21 -2.10
CA GLU A 203 7.23 -9.40 -1.25
C GLU A 203 6.08 -9.22 -0.27
N LEU A 204 5.19 -10.22 -0.18
CA LEU A 204 4.16 -10.32 0.85
C LEU A 204 4.49 -11.48 1.77
N ARG A 205 4.44 -11.25 3.08
CA ARG A 205 4.73 -12.24 4.12
C ARG A 205 3.75 -12.15 5.28
N PHE A 206 3.20 -13.30 5.67
CA PHE A 206 2.31 -13.42 6.83
C PHE A 206 2.35 -14.83 7.41
N LYS A 207 1.99 -15.00 8.69
CA LYS A 207 2.11 -16.29 9.38
C LYS A 207 1.08 -17.30 8.88
N LYS A 208 1.48 -18.56 8.86
CA LYS A 208 0.55 -19.70 8.76
C LYS A 208 -0.01 -19.98 10.15
N SER A 209 -1.32 -20.18 10.21
CA SER A 209 -2.00 -20.67 11.41
C SER A 209 -3.28 -21.40 11.01
N ALA A 210 -3.90 -22.09 11.96
CA ALA A 210 -5.20 -22.71 11.73
C ALA A 210 -6.22 -21.66 11.25
N GLY A 211 -7.03 -22.04 10.26
CA GLY A 211 -8.03 -21.14 9.65
C GLY A 211 -7.46 -20.11 8.65
N VAL A 212 -6.17 -20.18 8.32
CA VAL A 212 -5.52 -19.29 7.35
C VAL A 212 -5.13 -20.10 6.12
N SER A 213 -5.56 -19.63 4.96
CA SER A 213 -5.16 -20.24 3.69
C SER A 213 -4.95 -19.17 2.64
N ALA A 214 -3.86 -19.33 1.88
CA ALA A 214 -3.56 -18.47 0.76
C ALA A 214 -2.96 -19.29 -0.39
N SER A 215 -3.43 -19.06 -1.61
CA SER A 215 -2.87 -19.62 -2.84
C SER A 215 -2.83 -18.59 -3.95
N ASN A 216 -1.87 -18.72 -4.86
CA ASN A 216 -1.79 -17.91 -6.06
C ASN A 216 -2.35 -18.71 -7.24
N GLU A 217 -3.34 -18.14 -7.93
CA GLU A 217 -3.96 -18.79 -9.10
C GLU A 217 -3.88 -17.85 -10.30
N ASN A 218 -3.61 -18.43 -11.47
CA ASN A 218 -3.65 -17.70 -12.74
C ASN A 218 -5.06 -17.63 -13.31
N SER A 219 -5.97 -18.48 -12.84
CA SER A 219 -7.39 -18.42 -13.18
C SER A 219 -8.11 -17.53 -12.18
N PRO A 220 -8.94 -16.55 -12.63
CA PRO A 220 -9.84 -15.83 -11.74
C PRO A 220 -11.00 -16.69 -11.22
N LEU A 221 -11.22 -17.86 -11.84
CA LEU A 221 -12.24 -18.83 -11.48
C LEU A 221 -11.61 -20.02 -10.78
N LEU A 222 -12.02 -20.24 -9.53
CA LEU A 222 -11.80 -21.51 -8.87
C LEU A 222 -12.79 -22.51 -9.44
N MET A 223 -12.28 -23.65 -9.90
CA MET A 223 -13.12 -24.68 -10.46
C MET A 223 -13.79 -25.48 -9.32
N PRO A 224 -15.12 -25.56 -9.28
CA PRO A 224 -15.79 -26.42 -8.32
C PRO A 224 -15.49 -27.90 -8.62
N PRO A 225 -15.61 -28.79 -7.63
CA PRO A 225 -15.50 -30.22 -7.83
C PRO A 225 -16.42 -30.72 -8.94
N SER A 226 -15.97 -31.71 -9.71
CA SER A 226 -16.75 -32.33 -10.79
C SER A 226 -17.31 -33.68 -10.38
N GLN A 227 -18.53 -33.97 -10.85
CA GLN A 227 -19.23 -35.23 -10.57
C GLN A 227 -18.63 -36.41 -11.35
N GLU A 228 -17.89 -36.12 -12.42
CA GLU A 228 -17.15 -37.08 -13.22
C GLU A 228 -15.64 -36.82 -13.11
N THR A 229 -14.89 -37.87 -12.84
CA THR A 229 -13.44 -37.90 -12.97
C THR A 229 -13.11 -38.26 -14.42
N LYS A 230 -12.54 -37.33 -15.17
CA LYS A 230 -12.00 -37.64 -16.49
C LYS A 230 -10.73 -38.50 -16.30
N GLU A 231 -10.68 -39.71 -16.86
CA GLU A 231 -9.44 -40.48 -16.92
C GLU A 231 -8.40 -39.65 -17.69
N ASP A 232 -7.37 -39.23 -16.98
CA ASP A 232 -6.09 -38.77 -17.48
C ASP A 232 -6.10 -37.82 -18.67
N ASP A 233 -6.21 -36.52 -18.35
CA ASP A 233 -5.44 -35.48 -19.04
C ASP A 233 -3.91 -35.63 -18.79
N ARG A 234 -3.38 -36.82 -18.42
CA ARG A 234 -1.92 -37.11 -18.38
C ARG A 234 -1.24 -36.93 -19.73
N TRP A 235 -2.02 -36.83 -20.81
CA TRP A 235 -1.56 -36.60 -22.19
C TRP A 235 -1.86 -35.20 -22.72
N ARG A 236 -2.52 -34.33 -21.93
CA ARG A 236 -2.46 -32.89 -22.21
C ARG A 236 -1.15 -32.39 -21.66
N SER A 237 -0.15 -32.48 -22.53
CA SER A 237 1.15 -31.89 -22.39
C SER A 237 1.03 -30.52 -21.70
N ASN A 238 1.89 -30.36 -20.71
CA ASN A 238 2.13 -29.18 -19.88
C ASN A 238 2.71 -28.01 -20.72
N ASP A 239 2.26 -27.82 -21.96
CA ASP A 239 2.89 -26.92 -22.95
C ASP A 239 2.55 -25.44 -22.71
N ASN A 240 1.67 -25.15 -21.76
CA ASN A 240 1.54 -23.82 -21.19
C ASN A 240 1.80 -23.91 -19.69
N ALA A 241 3.07 -24.05 -19.30
CA ALA A 241 3.47 -23.76 -17.93
C ALA A 241 2.96 -22.36 -17.59
N ALA A 242 1.87 -22.27 -16.84
CA ALA A 242 1.19 -21.01 -16.62
C ALA A 242 2.20 -20.06 -15.95
N ILE A 243 2.57 -18.98 -16.64
CA ILE A 243 3.58 -18.04 -16.16
C ILE A 243 2.90 -17.21 -15.06
N TYR A 244 3.08 -17.61 -13.81
CA TYR A 244 2.68 -16.83 -12.65
C TYR A 244 3.66 -15.66 -12.48
N ASP A 245 3.17 -14.43 -12.50
CA ASP A 245 3.98 -13.26 -12.18
C ASP A 245 4.13 -13.08 -10.66
N ILE A 246 3.18 -13.61 -9.88
CA ILE A 246 3.29 -13.81 -8.43
C ILE A 246 3.70 -15.25 -8.14
N LYS A 247 4.90 -15.46 -7.60
CA LYS A 247 5.42 -16.77 -7.20
C LYS A 247 5.18 -17.01 -5.71
N ALA A 248 4.56 -18.13 -5.37
CA ALA A 248 4.54 -18.65 -4.01
C ALA A 248 5.86 -19.38 -3.73
N ARG A 249 6.65 -18.90 -2.77
CA ARG A 249 7.91 -19.56 -2.34
C ARG A 249 7.83 -20.00 -0.88
N HIS A 250 6.80 -20.77 -0.56
CA HIS A 250 6.64 -21.36 0.77
C HIS A 250 6.47 -22.87 0.64
N THR A 251 7.24 -23.62 1.41
CA THR A 251 7.13 -25.07 1.58
C THR A 251 6.11 -25.40 2.66
N SER A 252 5.66 -26.65 2.74
CA SER A 252 4.75 -27.10 3.81
C SER A 252 5.35 -26.92 5.20
N SER A 253 6.68 -26.96 5.33
CA SER A 253 7.42 -26.77 6.59
C SER A 253 7.60 -25.31 7.02
N ASP A 254 7.41 -24.34 6.13
CA ASP A 254 7.62 -22.93 6.48
C ASP A 254 6.52 -22.42 7.42
N SER A 255 6.91 -21.63 8.42
CA SER A 255 5.96 -21.01 9.36
C SER A 255 5.11 -19.92 8.73
N ASP A 256 5.53 -19.38 7.58
CA ASP A 256 4.95 -18.21 6.96
C ASP A 256 4.55 -18.51 5.51
N TYR A 257 3.47 -17.87 5.06
CA TYR A 257 3.19 -17.67 3.65
C TYR A 257 4.12 -16.60 3.09
N PHE A 258 4.67 -16.85 1.91
CA PHE A 258 5.51 -15.92 1.18
C PHE A 258 5.13 -15.88 -0.31
N PHE A 259 4.85 -14.68 -0.80
CA PHE A 259 4.54 -14.40 -2.20
C PHE A 259 5.48 -13.32 -2.72
N GLU A 260 6.09 -13.57 -3.87
CA GLU A 260 6.98 -12.62 -4.55
C GLU A 260 6.38 -12.25 -5.91
N TRP A 261 6.15 -10.96 -6.12
CA TRP A 261 5.70 -10.41 -7.39
C TRP A 261 6.82 -9.62 -8.05
N ILE A 262 7.13 -9.95 -9.30
CA ILE A 262 8.14 -9.24 -10.10
C ILE A 262 7.41 -8.29 -11.05
N ALA A 263 7.34 -7.01 -10.69
CA ALA A 263 6.73 -5.97 -11.52
C ALA A 263 7.65 -5.52 -12.67
N GLY A 264 8.97 -5.69 -12.51
CA GLY A 264 9.96 -5.31 -13.51
C GLY A 264 10.27 -3.81 -13.50
N ASN A 265 10.51 -3.21 -14.67
CA ASN A 265 10.87 -1.80 -14.75
C ASN A 265 9.63 -0.90 -14.81
N LEU A 266 9.54 0.10 -13.93
CA LEU A 266 8.42 1.05 -13.85
C LEU A 266 8.87 2.46 -14.18
N GLN A 267 8.40 2.98 -15.32
CA GLN A 267 8.61 4.36 -15.73
C GLN A 267 7.94 5.35 -14.74
N PRO A 268 8.39 6.61 -14.72
CA PRO A 268 7.72 7.66 -13.96
C PRO A 268 6.22 7.73 -14.29
N LYS A 269 5.39 7.81 -13.26
CA LYS A 269 3.92 7.83 -13.31
C LYS A 269 3.28 6.57 -13.93
N GLN A 270 4.02 5.47 -14.03
CA GLN A 270 3.49 4.21 -14.53
C GLN A 270 2.86 3.40 -13.40
N LEU A 271 1.66 2.88 -13.67
CA LEU A 271 0.98 1.87 -12.86
C LEU A 271 1.18 0.49 -13.50
N CYS A 272 1.51 -0.50 -12.70
CA CYS A 272 1.52 -1.91 -13.08
C CYS A 272 0.54 -2.67 -12.19
N GLU A 273 -0.22 -3.59 -12.79
CA GLU A 273 -1.12 -4.51 -12.09
C GLU A 273 -0.62 -5.93 -12.31
N SER A 274 -0.62 -6.73 -11.24
CA SER A 274 -0.32 -8.17 -11.31
C SER A 274 -1.30 -8.89 -12.23
N LYS A 275 -0.90 -10.03 -12.79
CA LYS A 275 -1.79 -10.92 -13.58
C LYS A 275 -2.34 -12.04 -12.72
N THR A 276 -1.48 -12.66 -11.91
CA THR A 276 -1.85 -13.67 -10.93
C THR A 276 -2.63 -13.02 -9.78
N ARG A 277 -3.61 -13.72 -9.22
CA ARG A 277 -4.37 -13.29 -8.05
C ARG A 277 -4.05 -14.17 -6.86
N ILE A 278 -4.11 -13.59 -5.66
CA ILE A 278 -3.98 -14.33 -4.40
C ILE A 278 -5.38 -14.56 -3.86
N PHE A 279 -5.75 -15.82 -3.72
CA PHE A 279 -6.98 -16.23 -3.05
C PHE A 279 -6.66 -16.36 -1.56
N PHE A 280 -7.24 -15.50 -0.75
CA PHE A 280 -6.87 -15.35 0.65
C PHE A 280 -8.07 -15.49 1.58
N ARG A 281 -7.92 -16.34 2.59
CA ARG A 281 -8.89 -16.55 3.67
C ARG A 281 -8.19 -16.51 5.02
N THR A 282 -8.90 -15.95 5.99
CA THR A 282 -8.52 -16.04 7.39
C THR A 282 -9.74 -16.20 8.30
N GLU A 283 -9.56 -16.89 9.42
CA GLU A 283 -10.52 -16.95 10.54
C GLU A 283 -10.06 -16.13 11.77
N SER A 284 -8.89 -15.48 11.68
CA SER A 284 -8.31 -14.65 12.73
C SER A 284 -7.67 -13.38 12.15
N ASP A 285 -7.42 -12.39 12.99
CA ASP A 285 -6.75 -11.15 12.55
C ASP A 285 -5.30 -11.45 12.12
N ILE A 286 -4.91 -10.98 10.94
CA ILE A 286 -3.58 -11.20 10.35
C ILE A 286 -2.99 -9.90 9.86
N ASP A 287 -1.69 -9.71 10.13
CA ASP A 287 -0.89 -8.66 9.52
C ASP A 287 -0.13 -9.21 8.31
N ILE A 288 -0.43 -8.67 7.13
CA ILE A 288 0.31 -8.92 5.89
C ILE A 288 1.41 -7.88 5.77
N ASN A 289 2.64 -8.32 5.94
CA ASN A 289 3.82 -7.47 5.80
C ASN A 289 4.26 -7.44 4.35
N VAL A 290 4.48 -6.24 3.85
CA VAL A 290 4.82 -5.96 2.46
C VAL A 290 6.19 -5.28 2.42
N LYS A 291 7.07 -5.76 1.55
CA LYS A 291 8.32 -5.08 1.21
C LYS A 291 8.41 -4.83 -0.28
N ILE A 292 8.73 -3.60 -0.67
CA ILE A 292 8.92 -3.20 -2.06
C ILE A 292 10.40 -2.89 -2.25
N TYR A 293 11.03 -3.51 -3.24
CA TYR A 293 12.43 -3.27 -3.60
C TYR A 293 12.51 -2.75 -5.02
N CYS A 294 13.54 -1.97 -5.31
CA CYS A 294 14.05 -1.68 -6.65
C CYS A 294 15.54 -1.32 -6.54
N ASP A 295 16.27 -1.32 -7.65
CA ASP A 295 17.72 -1.13 -7.64
C ASP A 295 18.14 0.26 -7.13
N GLU A 296 17.30 1.27 -7.37
CA GLU A 296 17.57 2.65 -6.97
C GLU A 296 17.25 2.92 -5.49
N LEU A 297 16.55 2.03 -4.78
CA LEU A 297 16.21 2.21 -3.37
C LEU A 297 17.33 1.66 -2.47
N PRO A 298 17.84 2.44 -1.51
CA PRO A 298 18.88 1.97 -0.59
C PRO A 298 18.35 0.88 0.37
N ASP A 299 17.08 1.02 0.77
CA ASP A 299 16.37 0.11 1.66
C ASP A 299 14.97 -0.16 1.09
N PRO A 300 14.38 -1.34 1.34
CA PRO A 300 13.03 -1.63 0.90
C PRO A 300 12.00 -0.73 1.57
N ILE A 301 10.95 -0.36 0.83
CA ILE A 301 9.79 0.30 1.40
C ILE A 301 8.95 -0.77 2.11
N GLU A 302 8.70 -0.57 3.40
CA GLU A 302 7.90 -1.49 4.21
C GLU A 302 6.48 -0.95 4.42
N LYS A 303 5.48 -1.80 4.25
CA LYS A 303 4.07 -1.53 4.56
C LYS A 303 3.47 -2.74 5.28
N SER A 304 2.38 -2.52 5.99
CA SER A 304 1.62 -3.61 6.61
C SER A 304 0.13 -3.38 6.41
N TYR A 305 -0.61 -4.45 6.15
CA TYR A 305 -2.05 -4.46 6.00
C TYR A 305 -2.65 -5.38 7.05
N LYS A 306 -3.60 -4.87 7.83
CA LYS A 306 -4.34 -5.68 8.80
C LYS A 306 -5.58 -6.22 8.15
N ILE A 307 -5.68 -7.54 8.06
CA ILE A 307 -6.82 -8.24 7.49
C ILE A 307 -7.56 -8.98 8.60
N LYS A 308 -8.86 -8.72 8.69
CA LYS A 308 -9.77 -9.32 9.65
C LYS A 308 -10.67 -10.35 8.97
N PRO A 309 -11.06 -11.42 9.67
CA PRO A 309 -12.01 -12.39 9.12
C PRO A 309 -13.39 -11.77 8.95
N THR A 310 -14.19 -12.33 8.05
CA THR A 310 -15.63 -12.02 7.98
C THR A 310 -16.34 -12.45 9.27
N ALA A 311 -17.37 -11.69 9.67
CA ALA A 311 -18.27 -12.08 10.74
C ALA A 311 -19.36 -13.05 10.27
N GLU A 312 -19.63 -13.08 8.96
CA GLU A 312 -20.71 -13.89 8.39
C GLU A 312 -20.36 -15.38 8.43
N ARG A 313 -21.37 -16.18 8.78
CA ARG A 313 -21.28 -17.64 8.84
C ARG A 313 -22.36 -18.25 7.96
N PHE A 314 -21.99 -19.30 7.25
CA PHE A 314 -22.90 -20.04 6.39
C PHE A 314 -22.86 -21.52 6.77
N GLU A 315 -23.95 -22.01 7.33
CA GLU A 315 -24.12 -23.43 7.59
C GLU A 315 -24.70 -24.12 6.35
N PHE A 316 -24.06 -25.21 5.92
CA PHE A 316 -24.54 -26.01 4.80
C PHE A 316 -24.96 -27.41 5.24
N ASP A 317 -25.95 -27.95 4.55
CA ASP A 317 -26.50 -29.27 4.76
C ASP A 317 -26.16 -30.23 3.60
N LEU A 318 -26.64 -31.46 3.72
CA LEU A 318 -26.40 -32.49 2.73
C LEU A 318 -27.14 -32.25 1.42
N ASP A 319 -28.27 -31.54 1.46
CA ASP A 319 -29.09 -31.28 0.28
C ASP A 319 -28.40 -30.32 -0.69
N LEU A 320 -27.72 -29.29 -0.14
CA LEU A 320 -26.87 -28.39 -0.92
C LEU A 320 -25.75 -29.14 -1.65
N LEU A 321 -25.19 -30.19 -1.03
CA LEU A 321 -24.12 -30.98 -1.62
C LEU A 321 -24.64 -31.91 -2.73
N LYS A 322 -25.84 -32.48 -2.54
CA LYS A 322 -26.36 -33.59 -3.35
C LYS A 322 -27.11 -33.19 -4.60
N TYR A 323 -28.08 -32.30 -4.48
CA TYR A 323 -29.22 -32.28 -5.42
C TYR A 323 -29.27 -31.10 -6.36
N ASN A 324 -28.53 -30.02 -6.10
CA ASN A 324 -28.69 -28.80 -6.89
C ASN A 324 -27.36 -28.12 -7.22
N ASP A 325 -26.86 -28.37 -8.43
CA ASP A 325 -25.66 -27.72 -8.97
C ASP A 325 -25.79 -26.20 -9.05
N LYS A 326 -27.00 -25.70 -9.30
CA LYS A 326 -27.28 -24.27 -9.32
C LYS A 326 -27.20 -23.68 -7.92
N ASP A 327 -27.79 -24.33 -6.92
CA ASP A 327 -27.71 -23.84 -5.54
C ASP A 327 -26.29 -23.94 -4.98
N PHE A 328 -25.56 -25.01 -5.32
CA PHE A 328 -24.14 -25.14 -4.98
C PHE A 328 -23.32 -24.03 -5.63
N SER A 329 -23.53 -23.77 -6.93
CA SER A 329 -22.87 -22.67 -7.64
C SER A 329 -23.22 -21.31 -7.04
N ASP A 330 -24.49 -21.07 -6.72
CA ASP A 330 -24.94 -19.84 -6.07
C ASP A 330 -24.36 -19.69 -4.66
N ALA A 331 -24.22 -20.77 -3.89
CA ALA A 331 -23.56 -20.75 -2.60
C ALA A 331 -22.07 -20.42 -2.76
N THR A 332 -21.36 -21.11 -3.65
CA THR A 332 -19.91 -20.87 -3.88
C THR A 332 -19.62 -19.46 -4.39
N SER A 333 -20.43 -18.96 -5.31
CA SER A 333 -20.22 -17.65 -5.88
C SER A 333 -20.73 -16.56 -4.97
N LYS A 334 -22.02 -16.56 -4.63
CA LYS A 334 -22.69 -15.41 -3.98
C LYS A 334 -22.55 -15.41 -2.47
N LYS A 335 -22.66 -16.56 -1.81
CA LYS A 335 -22.66 -16.60 -0.33
C LYS A 335 -21.24 -16.57 0.22
N ILE A 336 -20.39 -17.49 -0.21
CA ILE A 336 -19.12 -17.72 0.48
C ILE A 336 -17.99 -16.81 -0.03
N MET A 337 -18.13 -16.27 -1.25
CA MET A 337 -17.18 -15.33 -1.89
C MET A 337 -17.83 -13.98 -2.27
N ASP A 338 -19.04 -13.69 -1.79
CA ASP A 338 -19.74 -12.41 -2.06
C ASP A 338 -19.88 -12.06 -3.57
N GLY A 339 -19.92 -13.04 -4.47
CA GLY A 339 -20.04 -12.83 -5.92
C GLY A 339 -18.80 -12.23 -6.60
N GLN A 340 -17.68 -12.12 -5.88
CA GLN A 340 -16.47 -11.43 -6.35
C GLN A 340 -15.88 -12.03 -7.62
N GLN A 341 -15.88 -13.36 -7.77
CA GLN A 341 -15.36 -14.02 -8.98
C GLN A 341 -16.09 -13.56 -10.25
N ILE A 342 -17.43 -13.51 -10.21
CA ILE A 342 -18.24 -13.09 -11.36
C ILE A 342 -17.99 -11.61 -11.67
N ARG A 343 -17.99 -10.75 -10.64
CA ARG A 343 -17.75 -9.32 -10.82
C ARG A 343 -16.35 -9.03 -11.36
N TYR A 344 -15.33 -9.76 -10.89
CA TYR A 344 -13.96 -9.65 -11.36
C TYR A 344 -13.84 -9.97 -12.86
N ILE A 345 -14.47 -11.07 -13.31
CA ILE A 345 -14.47 -11.48 -14.72
C ILE A 345 -15.16 -10.42 -15.57
N ASN A 346 -16.34 -9.95 -15.16
CA ASN A 346 -17.08 -8.93 -15.90
C ASN A 346 -16.26 -7.63 -16.05
N LYS A 347 -15.56 -7.20 -14.99
CA LYS A 347 -14.67 -6.02 -15.00
C LYS A 347 -13.35 -6.24 -15.75
N SER A 348 -13.03 -7.46 -16.16
CA SER A 348 -11.81 -7.77 -16.91
C SER A 348 -12.09 -8.00 -18.40
N LEU A 349 -13.37 -8.17 -18.77
CA LEU A 349 -13.85 -8.27 -20.15
C LEU A 349 -14.41 -6.94 -20.68
N SER A 350 -14.76 -6.01 -19.79
CA SER A 350 -15.06 -4.60 -20.10
C SER A 350 -13.79 -3.80 -20.28
#